data_AF-A0A239J6K2-F1
#
_entry.id   AF-A0A239J6K2-F1
#
_cell.length_a   1.000
_cell.length_b   1.000
_cell.length_c   1.000
_cell.angle_alpha   90.00
_cell.angle_beta   90.00
_cell.angle_gamma   90.00
#
_symmetry.space_group_name_H-M   'P 1'
#
loop_
_entity.id
_entity.type
_entity.pdbx_description
1 polymer ?
#
loop_
_entity_poly.entity_id
_entity_poly.type
_entity_poly.pdbx_seq_one_letter_code
_entity_poly.pdbx_strand_id
1 'polypeptide(L)'
;MKGVIRNALAVALLLGGGSVAMAANDGQVRASELLGSDPEYRQTWQDVVRKEERLPDWVINLSGVSEHQMSAVEEDGDKYLVGPVCESAGKCLSKRLIVAFRWDKDKAYGMLVEVPEGLPADKSPTRHADYRWLGKPDEGMQAMLREQLKRDPNWY
;
A
#
# COMPACT_ATOMS: atom_id res chain seq x y z
N MET A 1 -24.51 67.39 -34.39
CA MET A 1 -24.92 67.03 -33.01
C MET A 1 -25.03 65.51 -32.94
N LYS A 2 -24.28 64.87 -32.00
CA LYS A 2 -24.44 63.49 -31.47
C LYS A 2 -24.29 62.35 -32.51
N GLY A 3 -23.18 61.59 -32.50
CA GLY A 3 -22.98 60.40 -31.65
C GLY A 3 -23.57 59.16 -32.37
N VAL A 4 -23.00 57.97 -32.45
CA VAL A 4 -22.13 57.23 -31.54
C VAL A 4 -21.46 56.10 -32.35
N ILE A 5 -20.25 55.77 -31.92
CA ILE A 5 -19.32 54.75 -32.37
C ILE A 5 -19.98 53.36 -32.53
N ARG A 6 -19.83 52.75 -33.71
CA ARG A 6 -19.97 51.31 -33.92
C ARG A 6 -18.66 50.65 -33.51
N ASN A 7 -18.65 49.89 -32.43
CA ASN A 7 -17.67 48.83 -32.21
C ASN A 7 -18.38 47.69 -31.47
N ALA A 8 -18.59 46.59 -32.20
CA ALA A 8 -19.07 45.34 -31.66
C ALA A 8 -17.94 44.71 -30.83
N LEU A 9 -18.15 44.56 -29.52
CA LEU A 9 -17.32 43.70 -28.68
C LEU A 9 -18.00 42.33 -28.59
N ALA A 10 -17.42 41.37 -29.29
CA ALA A 10 -17.74 39.96 -29.16
C ALA A 10 -17.22 39.47 -27.79
N VAL A 11 -18.14 39.02 -26.93
CA VAL A 11 -17.79 38.31 -25.69
C VAL A 11 -17.53 36.85 -26.08
N ALA A 12 -16.26 36.49 -26.20
CA ALA A 12 -15.86 35.09 -26.30
C ALA A 12 -16.00 34.45 -24.91
N LEU A 13 -17.06 33.66 -24.69
CA LEU A 13 -17.12 32.74 -23.56
C LEU A 13 -16.03 31.68 -23.75
N LEU A 14 -14.91 31.84 -23.06
CA LEU A 14 -13.95 30.78 -22.88
C LEU A 14 -14.63 29.70 -22.01
N LEU A 15 -15.00 28.59 -22.66
CA LEU A 15 -15.30 27.33 -21.98
C LEU A 15 -14.03 26.92 -21.24
N GLY A 16 -13.95 27.29 -19.96
CA GLY A 16 -12.94 26.79 -19.05
C GLY A 16 -13.11 25.30 -18.95
N GLY A 17 -12.26 24.56 -19.68
CA GLY A 17 -12.11 23.13 -19.53
C GLY A 17 -11.70 22.86 -18.08
N GLY A 18 -12.68 22.46 -17.27
CA GLY A 18 -12.41 21.89 -15.96
C GLY A 18 -11.69 20.59 -16.18
N SER A 19 -10.36 20.64 -16.22
CA SER A 19 -9.56 19.48 -15.88
C SER A 19 -10.02 19.05 -14.50
N VAL A 20 -10.71 17.93 -14.42
CA VAL A 20 -10.87 17.17 -13.19
C VAL A 20 -9.45 16.82 -12.74
N ALA A 21 -8.87 17.71 -11.93
CA ALA A 21 -7.78 17.32 -11.07
C ALA A 21 -8.39 16.24 -10.17
N MET A 22 -8.10 14.98 -10.48
CA MET A 22 -8.25 13.95 -9.47
C MET A 22 -7.29 14.38 -8.36
N ALA A 23 -7.85 14.89 -7.27
CA ALA A 23 -7.08 15.15 -6.08
C ALA A 23 -6.36 13.84 -5.76
N ALA A 24 -5.02 13.85 -5.81
CA ALA A 24 -4.24 12.79 -5.22
C ALA A 24 -4.74 12.70 -3.78
N ASN A 25 -5.40 11.59 -3.45
CA ASN A 25 -5.71 11.30 -2.06
C ASN A 25 -4.37 10.99 -1.38
N ASP A 26 -3.65 12.05 -0.99
CA ASP A 26 -2.57 12.00 0.00
C ASP A 26 -3.15 11.70 1.40
N GLY A 27 -4.45 11.40 1.48
CA GLY A 27 -5.15 10.92 2.65
C GLY A 27 -4.71 9.51 2.98
N GLN A 28 -3.68 9.41 3.82
CA GLN A 28 -3.55 8.42 4.88
C GLN A 28 -4.28 7.09 4.60
N VAL A 29 -3.73 6.31 3.66
CA VAL A 29 -4.28 5.00 3.31
C VAL A 29 -3.64 3.93 4.20
N ARG A 30 -4.48 3.03 4.74
CA ARG A 30 -4.05 1.85 5.49
C ARG A 30 -4.16 0.60 4.64
N ALA A 31 -3.22 -0.35 4.81
CA ALA A 31 -3.21 -1.59 4.03
C ALA A 31 -4.52 -2.38 4.14
N SER A 32 -5.15 -2.37 5.32
CA SER A 32 -6.41 -3.07 5.58
C SER A 32 -7.64 -2.46 4.92
N GLU A 33 -7.55 -1.22 4.45
CA GLU A 33 -8.65 -0.52 3.77
C GLU A 33 -8.47 -0.57 2.24
N LEU A 34 -7.27 -0.90 1.77
CA LEU A 34 -6.85 -0.76 0.38
C LEU A 34 -7.69 -1.61 -0.60
N LEU A 35 -8.00 -2.86 -0.24
CA LEU A 35 -8.83 -3.72 -1.09
C LEU A 35 -10.30 -3.27 -1.14
N GLY A 36 -10.73 -2.47 -0.17
CA GLY A 36 -12.05 -1.86 -0.13
C GLY A 36 -12.13 -0.56 -0.91
N SER A 37 -11.01 0.16 -1.04
CA SER A 37 -10.99 1.49 -1.67
C SER A 37 -11.07 1.45 -3.20
N ASP A 38 -10.54 0.40 -3.84
CA ASP A 38 -10.52 0.28 -5.30
C ASP A 38 -10.58 -1.20 -5.74
N PRO A 39 -11.46 -1.59 -6.68
CA PRO A 39 -11.50 -2.96 -7.20
C PRO A 39 -10.19 -3.42 -7.88
N GLU A 40 -9.39 -2.53 -8.46
CA GLU A 40 -8.10 -2.89 -9.08
C GLU A 40 -7.11 -3.41 -8.03
N TYR A 41 -7.02 -2.77 -6.85
CA TYR A 41 -6.19 -3.28 -5.75
C TYR A 41 -6.61 -4.69 -5.33
N ARG A 42 -7.94 -4.92 -5.24
CA ARG A 42 -8.48 -6.23 -4.91
C ARG A 42 -8.10 -7.28 -5.96
N GLN A 43 -8.25 -6.95 -7.24
CA GLN A 43 -7.91 -7.88 -8.32
C GLN A 43 -6.42 -8.23 -8.30
N THR A 44 -5.55 -7.23 -8.21
CA THR A 44 -4.10 -7.43 -8.17
C THR A 44 -3.65 -8.23 -6.96
N TRP A 45 -4.26 -8.01 -5.79
CA TRP A 45 -3.98 -8.84 -4.62
C TRP A 45 -4.45 -10.28 -4.80
N GLN A 46 -5.65 -10.49 -5.36
CA GLN A 46 -6.17 -11.82 -5.66
C GLN A 46 -5.27 -12.57 -6.66
N ASP A 47 -4.67 -11.87 -7.62
CA ASP A 47 -3.68 -12.39 -8.56
C ASP A 47 -2.41 -12.93 -7.88
N VAL A 48 -2.04 -12.35 -6.74
CA VAL A 48 -0.96 -12.79 -5.87
C VAL A 48 -1.39 -14.01 -5.06
N VAL A 49 -2.44 -13.87 -4.24
CA VAL A 49 -2.77 -14.88 -3.21
C VAL A 49 -3.39 -16.15 -3.79
N ARG A 50 -4.06 -16.11 -4.95
CA ARG A 50 -4.64 -17.33 -5.56
C ARG A 50 -3.60 -18.38 -5.97
N LYS A 51 -2.35 -17.97 -6.13
CA LYS A 51 -1.22 -18.84 -6.52
C LYS A 51 -0.54 -19.47 -5.31
N GLU A 52 -0.97 -19.10 -4.11
CA GLU A 52 -0.34 -19.44 -2.84
C GLU A 52 -1.20 -20.44 -2.08
N GLU A 53 -0.58 -21.46 -1.50
CA GLU A 53 -1.30 -22.45 -0.72
C GLU A 53 -1.35 -22.07 0.77
N ARG A 54 -2.48 -22.41 1.41
CA ARG A 54 -2.65 -22.36 2.88
C ARG A 54 -2.36 -20.98 3.49
N LEU A 55 -2.73 -19.91 2.80
CA LEU A 55 -2.66 -18.57 3.38
C LEU A 55 -3.79 -18.37 4.41
N PRO A 56 -3.52 -17.69 5.53
CA PRO A 56 -4.58 -17.26 6.46
C PRO A 56 -5.57 -16.30 5.81
N ASP A 57 -6.83 -16.34 6.24
CA ASP A 57 -7.89 -15.47 5.69
C ASP A 57 -7.58 -13.98 5.80
N TRP A 58 -6.92 -13.56 6.89
CA TRP A 58 -6.55 -12.14 7.10
C TRP A 58 -5.48 -11.66 6.10
N VAL A 59 -4.64 -12.57 5.59
CA VAL A 59 -3.67 -12.28 4.52
C VAL A 59 -4.39 -12.19 3.19
N ILE A 60 -5.28 -13.14 2.90
CA ILE A 60 -6.04 -13.18 1.63
C ILE A 60 -6.89 -11.92 1.45
N ASN A 61 -7.49 -11.42 2.54
CA ASN A 61 -8.42 -10.30 2.49
C ASN A 61 -7.82 -8.96 2.95
N LEU A 62 -6.54 -8.94 3.35
CA LEU A 62 -5.91 -7.84 4.08
C LEU A 62 -6.77 -7.33 5.27
N SER A 63 -7.58 -8.20 5.88
CA SER A 63 -8.62 -7.79 6.84
C SER A 63 -8.12 -7.64 8.29
N GLY A 64 -6.80 -7.57 8.48
CA GLY A 64 -6.17 -7.42 9.77
C GLY A 64 -6.16 -5.96 10.28
N VAL A 65 -5.35 -5.69 11.29
CA VAL A 65 -5.16 -4.35 11.85
C VAL A 65 -3.94 -3.69 11.22
N SER A 66 -4.13 -2.54 10.58
CA SER A 66 -3.02 -1.71 10.08
C SER A 66 -2.82 -0.53 11.02
N GLU A 67 -1.92 -0.65 12.00
CA GLU A 67 -1.68 0.42 12.99
C GLU A 67 -1.03 1.66 12.37
N HIS A 68 -0.29 1.47 11.28
CA HIS A 68 0.42 2.54 10.57
C HIS A 68 -0.18 2.82 9.19
N GLN A 69 0.05 4.05 8.74
CA GLN A 69 -0.26 4.47 7.38
C GLN A 69 0.72 3.84 6.40
N MET A 70 0.26 3.61 5.17
CA MET A 70 1.14 3.22 4.08
C MET A 70 2.01 4.41 3.65
N SER A 71 3.21 4.12 3.18
CA SER A 71 4.20 5.08 2.70
C SER A 71 4.47 4.89 1.22
N ALA A 72 4.75 5.99 0.52
CA ALA A 72 5.29 5.93 -0.83
C ALA A 72 6.78 5.54 -0.76
N VAL A 73 7.18 4.53 -1.53
CA VAL A 73 8.56 4.04 -1.64
C VAL A 73 8.88 3.84 -3.12
N GLU A 74 10.09 4.18 -3.52
CA GLU A 74 10.57 3.94 -4.89
C GLU A 74 11.55 2.76 -4.87
N GLU A 75 11.42 1.86 -5.84
CA GLU A 75 12.29 0.70 -6.05
C GLU A 75 12.45 0.49 -7.56
N ASP A 76 13.70 0.46 -8.04
CA ASP A 76 14.03 0.35 -9.46
C ASP A 76 13.28 1.34 -10.39
N GLY A 77 12.99 2.54 -9.88
CA GLY A 77 12.29 3.60 -10.62
C GLY A 77 10.77 3.46 -10.65
N ASP A 78 10.22 2.37 -10.11
CA ASP A 78 8.78 2.17 -9.92
C ASP A 78 8.37 2.67 -8.53
N LYS A 79 7.18 3.31 -8.45
CA LYS A 79 6.61 3.79 -7.18
C LYS A 79 5.64 2.77 -6.59
N TYR A 80 5.79 2.54 -5.29
CA TYR A 80 4.98 1.62 -4.51
C TYR A 80 4.32 2.33 -3.33
N LEU A 81 3.11 1.89 -3.00
CA LEU A 81 2.44 2.15 -1.74
C LEU A 81 2.69 0.95 -0.83
N VAL A 82 3.38 1.17 0.29
CA VAL A 82 3.90 0.08 1.14
C VAL A 82 3.47 0.27 2.59
N GLY A 83 2.99 -0.79 3.24
CA GLY A 83 2.65 -0.72 4.65
C GLY A 83 2.30 -2.07 5.29
N PRO A 84 2.20 -2.10 6.63
CA PRO A 84 1.92 -3.31 7.37
C PRO A 84 0.41 -3.55 7.57
N VAL A 85 0.04 -4.82 7.66
CA VAL A 85 -1.20 -5.30 8.27
C VAL A 85 -0.88 -6.45 9.23
N CYS A 86 -1.42 -6.41 10.44
CA CYS A 86 -1.21 -7.39 11.49
C CYS A 86 -2.43 -8.32 11.60
N GLU A 87 -2.25 -9.58 12.04
CA GLU A 87 -3.38 -10.51 12.21
C GLU A 87 -4.49 -9.92 13.09
N SER A 88 -4.11 -9.29 14.21
CA SER A 88 -5.00 -8.60 15.13
C SER A 88 -4.24 -7.54 15.93
N ALA A 89 -4.96 -6.70 16.68
CA ALA A 89 -4.35 -5.80 17.66
C ALA A 89 -3.46 -6.59 18.64
N GLY A 90 -2.28 -6.05 18.94
CA GLY A 90 -1.30 -6.69 19.83
C GLY A 90 -0.51 -7.87 19.22
N LYS A 91 -0.85 -8.31 18.00
CA LYS A 91 -0.09 -9.35 17.29
C LYS A 91 0.85 -8.81 16.23
N CYS A 92 1.00 -7.48 16.11
CA CYS A 92 1.88 -6.90 15.10
C CYS A 92 3.32 -7.42 15.22
N LEU A 93 3.83 -7.63 16.44
CA LEU A 93 5.19 -8.16 16.60
C LEU A 93 5.34 -9.59 16.06
N SER A 94 4.35 -10.44 16.33
CA SER A 94 4.42 -11.87 16.07
C SER A 94 3.84 -12.31 14.73
N LYS A 95 2.84 -11.60 14.20
CA LYS A 95 2.16 -11.96 12.95
C LYS A 95 1.75 -10.72 12.19
N ARG A 96 2.53 -10.41 11.17
CA ARG A 96 2.28 -9.27 10.29
C ARG A 96 2.64 -9.59 8.85
N LEU A 97 2.00 -8.88 7.96
CA LEU A 97 2.28 -8.88 6.54
C LEU A 97 2.70 -7.46 6.16
N ILE A 98 3.86 -7.33 5.53
CA ILE A 98 4.23 -6.09 4.84
C ILE A 98 3.79 -6.24 3.39
N VAL A 99 2.91 -5.35 2.92
CA VAL A 99 2.44 -5.35 1.52
C VAL A 99 2.97 -4.15 0.77
N ALA A 100 3.26 -4.35 -0.52
CA ALA A 100 3.62 -3.31 -1.47
C ALA A 100 2.72 -3.41 -2.70
N PHE A 101 2.08 -2.32 -3.09
CA PHE A 101 1.31 -2.21 -4.33
C PHE A 101 1.97 -1.17 -5.22
N ARG A 102 2.19 -1.50 -6.50
CA ARG A 102 2.67 -0.48 -7.45
C ARG A 102 1.58 0.57 -7.65
N TRP A 103 1.97 1.83 -7.90
CA TRP A 103 1.03 2.94 -8.01
C TRP A 103 0.03 2.81 -9.17
N ASP A 104 0.44 2.16 -10.26
CA ASP A 104 -0.44 1.80 -11.39
C ASP A 104 -1.29 0.54 -11.11
N LYS A 105 -1.14 -0.04 -9.92
CA LYS A 105 -1.92 -1.14 -9.35
C LYS A 105 -1.82 -2.46 -10.11
N ASP A 106 -0.91 -2.65 -11.05
CA ASP A 106 -0.85 -3.89 -11.84
C ASP A 106 0.00 -4.99 -11.16
N LYS A 107 0.75 -4.63 -10.11
CA LYS A 107 1.63 -5.53 -9.35
C LYS A 107 1.47 -5.29 -7.86
N ALA A 108 1.55 -6.39 -7.12
CA ALA A 108 1.62 -6.38 -5.67
C ALA A 108 2.56 -7.46 -5.16
N TYR A 109 3.15 -7.21 -4.00
CA TYR A 109 4.06 -8.11 -3.31
C TYR A 109 3.75 -8.13 -1.82
N GLY A 110 4.12 -9.23 -1.16
CA GLY A 110 3.95 -9.37 0.28
C GLY A 110 5.12 -10.09 0.94
N MET A 111 5.39 -9.73 2.17
CA MET A 111 6.27 -10.47 3.09
C MET A 111 5.48 -10.78 4.35
N LEU A 112 5.01 -12.02 4.48
CA LEU A 112 4.39 -12.53 5.70
C LEU A 112 5.51 -12.88 6.69
N VAL A 113 5.41 -12.34 7.89
CA VAL A 113 6.37 -12.48 8.97
C VAL A 113 5.66 -13.13 10.15
N GLU A 114 6.16 -14.29 10.57
CA GLU A 114 5.62 -15.04 11.69
C GLU A 114 6.72 -15.34 12.72
N VAL A 115 6.50 -14.91 13.95
CA VAL A 115 7.35 -15.22 15.11
C VAL A 115 6.52 -16.13 16.03
N PRO A 116 7.11 -17.20 16.58
CA PRO A 116 6.43 -18.07 17.52
C PRO A 116 5.79 -17.28 18.68
N GLU A 117 4.50 -17.55 18.91
CA GLU A 117 3.82 -16.98 20.07
C GLU A 117 4.46 -17.48 21.37
N GLY A 118 4.53 -16.63 22.39
CA GLY A 118 5.16 -16.97 23.67
C GLY A 118 6.69 -16.94 23.67
N LEU A 119 7.32 -16.36 22.64
CA LEU A 119 8.76 -16.08 22.66
C LEU A 119 9.09 -15.23 23.91
N PRO A 120 10.03 -15.67 24.77
CA PRO A 120 10.42 -14.90 25.95
C PRO A 120 10.94 -13.51 25.59
N ALA A 121 10.65 -12.51 26.43
CA ALA A 121 10.97 -11.10 26.16
C ALA A 121 12.48 -10.80 26.03
N ASP A 122 13.35 -11.69 26.51
CA ASP A 122 14.80 -11.60 26.37
C ASP A 122 15.32 -12.16 25.02
N LYS A 123 14.45 -12.73 24.19
CA LYS A 123 14.80 -13.28 22.89
C LYS A 123 14.43 -12.31 21.78
N SER A 124 15.34 -12.21 20.82
CA SER A 124 15.19 -11.32 19.67
C SER A 124 14.24 -11.97 18.65
N PRO A 125 13.16 -11.27 18.23
CA PRO A 125 12.22 -11.78 17.24
C PRO A 125 12.89 -12.14 15.91
N THR A 126 13.90 -11.37 15.49
CA THR A 126 14.56 -11.56 14.19
C THR A 126 15.19 -12.93 14.01
N ARG A 127 15.69 -13.54 15.10
CA ARG A 127 16.31 -14.88 15.07
C ARG A 127 15.33 -16.03 15.01
N HIS A 128 14.05 -15.76 15.24
CA HIS A 128 13.00 -16.78 15.34
C HIS A 128 11.86 -16.54 14.35
N ALA A 129 12.01 -15.54 13.47
CA ALA A 129 11.00 -15.19 12.48
C ALA A 129 11.10 -16.08 11.24
N ASP A 130 9.95 -16.61 10.82
CA ASP A 130 9.74 -17.18 9.50
C ASP A 130 9.28 -16.08 8.54
N TYR A 131 9.82 -16.10 7.32
CA TYR A 131 9.48 -15.15 6.26
C TYR A 131 8.93 -15.90 5.06
N ARG A 132 7.74 -15.53 4.61
CA ARG A 132 7.14 -16.04 3.38
C ARG A 132 6.88 -14.90 2.40
N TRP A 133 7.43 -15.06 1.20
CA TRP A 133 7.29 -14.11 0.11
C TRP A 133 6.05 -14.41 -0.74
N LEU A 134 5.25 -13.39 -1.03
CA LEU A 134 4.05 -13.48 -1.85
C LEU A 134 4.24 -12.64 -3.12
N GLY A 135 3.84 -13.16 -4.27
CA GLY A 135 3.95 -12.47 -5.56
C GLY A 135 5.31 -12.62 -6.24
N LYS A 136 6.18 -13.50 -5.72
CA LYS A 136 7.53 -13.77 -6.23
C LYS A 136 8.39 -12.50 -6.41
N PRO A 137 8.57 -11.69 -5.35
CA PRO A 137 9.43 -10.51 -5.41
C PRO A 137 10.88 -10.90 -5.72
N ASP A 138 11.55 -10.09 -6.52
CA ASP A 138 12.99 -10.17 -6.73
C ASP A 138 13.77 -9.68 -5.50
N GLU A 139 15.10 -9.71 -5.58
CA GLU A 139 15.97 -9.37 -4.44
C GLU A 139 15.81 -7.92 -3.98
N GLY A 140 15.62 -6.98 -4.91
CA GLY A 140 15.41 -5.55 -4.61
C GLY A 140 14.10 -5.34 -3.85
N MET A 141 13.00 -5.87 -4.38
CA MET A 141 11.70 -5.84 -3.72
C MET A 141 11.71 -6.53 -2.35
N GLN A 142 12.40 -7.69 -2.22
CA GLN A 142 12.58 -8.34 -0.91
C GLN A 142 13.39 -7.49 0.07
N ALA A 143 14.44 -6.79 -0.41
CA ALA A 143 15.21 -5.87 0.41
C ALA A 143 14.34 -4.71 0.88
N MET A 144 13.58 -4.08 -0.01
CA MET A 144 12.67 -2.98 0.31
C MET A 144 11.61 -3.37 1.34
N LEU A 145 10.99 -4.55 1.21
CA LEU A 145 10.03 -5.08 2.20
C LEU A 145 10.68 -5.34 3.57
N ARG A 146 11.92 -5.85 3.59
CA ARG A 146 12.69 -6.01 4.85
C ARG A 146 13.04 -4.67 5.49
N GLU A 147 13.38 -3.66 4.70
CA GLU A 147 13.64 -2.31 5.23
C GLU A 147 12.39 -1.70 5.85
N GLN A 148 11.19 -1.95 5.31
CA GLN A 148 9.95 -1.52 5.97
C GLN A 148 9.73 -2.22 7.31
N LEU A 149 10.03 -3.52 7.41
CA LEU A 149 9.93 -4.27 8.67
C LEU A 149 10.86 -3.72 9.75
N LYS A 150 12.11 -3.37 9.39
CA LYS A 150 13.12 -2.81 10.30
C LYS A 150 12.76 -1.43 10.86
N ARG A 151 11.73 -0.76 10.33
CA ARG A 151 11.23 0.51 10.87
C ARG A 151 10.50 0.33 12.20
N ASP A 152 10.04 -0.88 12.53
CA ASP A 152 9.51 -1.17 13.87
C ASP A 152 10.66 -1.21 14.89
N PRO A 153 10.68 -0.32 15.89
CA PRO A 153 11.73 -0.30 16.90
C PRO A 153 11.79 -1.57 17.76
N ASN A 154 10.73 -2.38 17.77
CA ASN A 154 10.69 -3.67 18.48
C ASN A 154 11.23 -4.83 17.63
N TRP A 155 11.69 -4.56 16.41
CA TRP A 155 12.27 -5.56 15.51
C TRP A 155 13.80 -5.58 15.61
N TYR A 156 14.34 -6.43 16.49
CA TYR A 156 15.78 -6.55 16.78
C TYR A 156 16.27 -8.00 16.83
#